data_AF-A0A7L3UNB8-F1
#
_entry.id   AF-A0A7L3UNB8-F1
#
_cell.length_a   1.000
_cell.length_b   1.000
_cell.length_c   1.000
_cell.angle_alpha   90.00
_cell.angle_beta   90.00
_cell.angle_gamma   90.00
#
_symmetry.space_group_name_H-M   'P 1'
#
loop_
_entity.id
_entity.type
_entity.pdbx_description
1 polymer ?
#
loop_
_entity_poly.entity_id
_entity_poly.type
_entity_poly.pdbx_seq_one_letter_code
_entity_poly.pdbx_strand_id
1 'polypeptide(L)'
;FLAEGNSRADRLAAPAWSAPIPGTVEQARLSHSFFHQSARALHKQFQLSWSLAREIVQTCSECQQFAPLQLVGVNPRGLQALQIWQTDVTHVPEFGRQKYIHVSIDTYSGALWATAE
;
A
#
# COMPACT_ATOMS: atom_id res chain seq x y z
N PHE A 1 24.20 -48.29 6.48
CA PHE A 1 25.10 -47.70 5.47
C PHE A 1 24.36 -46.97 4.35
N LEU A 2 23.51 -47.61 3.53
CA LEU A 2 22.80 -46.93 2.42
C LEU A 2 21.84 -45.81 2.87
N ALA A 3 21.06 -46.03 3.93
CA ALA A 3 20.10 -45.03 4.43
C ALA A 3 20.78 -43.76 4.96
N GLU A 4 21.93 -43.91 5.61
CA GLU A 4 22.69 -42.77 6.16
C GLU A 4 23.36 -41.97 5.03
N GLY A 5 23.91 -42.66 4.02
CA GLY A 5 24.43 -42.05 2.80
C GLY A 5 23.37 -41.24 2.05
N ASN A 6 22.17 -41.81 1.84
CA ASN A 6 21.05 -41.09 1.21
C ASN A 6 20.63 -39.87 2.03
N SER A 7 20.48 -40.01 3.35
CA SER A 7 20.13 -38.88 4.21
C SER A 7 21.15 -37.73 4.17
N ARG A 8 22.42 -38.05 3.91
CA ARG A 8 23.49 -37.06 3.78
C ARG A 8 23.49 -36.45 2.38
N ALA A 9 23.23 -37.25 1.34
CA ALA A 9 23.09 -36.78 -0.03
C ALA A 9 21.88 -35.83 -0.17
N ASP A 10 20.70 -36.20 0.36
CA ASP A 10 19.49 -35.38 0.31
C ASP A 10 19.69 -34.04 1.03
N ARG A 11 20.39 -34.05 2.18
CA ARG A 11 20.67 -32.84 2.96
C ARG A 11 21.64 -31.89 2.25
N LEU A 12 22.57 -32.43 1.46
CA LEU A 12 23.51 -31.66 0.65
C LEU A 12 22.87 -31.16 -0.65
N ALA A 13 21.87 -31.86 -1.19
CA ALA A 13 21.13 -31.48 -2.39
C ALA A 13 19.96 -30.53 -2.12
N ALA A 14 19.37 -30.54 -0.92
CA ALA A 14 18.24 -29.69 -0.54
C ALA A 14 18.46 -28.18 -0.76
N PRO A 15 19.64 -27.59 -0.47
CA PRO A 15 19.91 -26.18 -0.75
C PRO A 15 19.90 -25.87 -2.26
N ALA A 16 20.34 -26.81 -3.10
CA ALA A 16 20.40 -26.63 -4.55
C ALA A 16 19.01 -26.65 -5.21
N TRP A 17 18.03 -27.37 -4.63
CA TRP A 17 16.63 -27.30 -5.07
C TRP A 17 15.87 -26.10 -4.53
N SER A 18 16.27 -25.59 -3.37
CA SER A 18 15.59 -24.45 -2.72
C SER A 18 16.11 -23.09 -3.19
N ALA A 19 17.32 -23.04 -3.73
CA ALA A 19 17.86 -21.85 -4.36
C ALA A 19 17.16 -21.58 -5.70
N PRO A 20 16.81 -20.32 -6.02
CA PRO A 20 16.32 -19.98 -7.36
C PRO A 20 17.34 -20.44 -8.40
N ILE A 21 16.85 -21.12 -9.45
CA ILE A 21 17.70 -21.56 -10.57
C ILE A 21 18.44 -20.32 -11.11
N PRO A 22 19.73 -20.40 -11.45
CA PRO A 22 20.45 -19.27 -12.02
C PRO A 22 19.66 -18.68 -13.20
N GLY A 23 19.34 -17.38 -13.12
CA GLY A 23 18.56 -16.67 -14.15
C GLY A 23 17.04 -16.61 -13.94
N THR A 24 16.46 -17.27 -12.93
CA THR A 24 15.01 -17.20 -12.66
C THR A 24 14.53 -15.77 -12.38
N VAL A 25 15.35 -14.95 -11.70
CA VAL A 25 15.04 -13.55 -11.41
C VAL A 25 14.99 -12.71 -12.69
N GLU A 26 15.96 -12.91 -13.59
CA GLU A 26 16.01 -12.20 -14.88
C GLU A 26 14.85 -12.63 -15.80
N GLN A 27 14.50 -13.93 -15.81
CA GLN A 27 13.30 -14.40 -16.50
C GLN A 27 12.02 -13.77 -15.95
N ALA A 28 11.90 -13.66 -14.63
CA ALA A 28 10.75 -13.00 -14.00
C ALA A 28 10.67 -11.51 -14.35
N ARG A 29 11.82 -10.82 -14.42
CA ARG A 29 11.91 -9.41 -14.87
C ARG A 29 11.46 -9.26 -16.33
N LEU A 30 11.92 -10.13 -17.22
CA LEU A 30 11.50 -10.13 -18.63
C LEU A 30 10.01 -10.44 -18.79
N SER A 31 9.50 -11.44 -18.08
CA SER A 31 8.07 -11.80 -18.07
C SER A 31 7.22 -10.65 -17.54
N HIS A 32 7.66 -10.01 -16.45
CA HIS A 32 6.96 -8.84 -15.90
C HIS A 32 6.99 -7.65 -16.85
N SER A 33 8.11 -7.36 -17.50
CA SER A 33 8.22 -6.28 -18.49
C SER A 33 7.24 -6.47 -19.66
N PHE A 34 6.99 -7.71 -20.08
CA PHE A 34 6.08 -8.00 -21.19
C PHE A 34 4.60 -8.05 -20.77
N PHE A 35 4.28 -8.64 -19.61
CA PHE A 35 2.90 -8.93 -19.20
C PHE A 35 2.38 -8.10 -18.02
N HIS A 36 3.25 -7.35 -17.34
CA HIS A 36 2.97 -6.65 -16.09
C HIS A 36 2.29 -7.53 -15.02
N GLN A 37 2.73 -8.80 -14.93
CA GLN A 37 2.22 -9.76 -13.97
C GLN A 37 2.39 -9.27 -12.52
N SER A 38 1.39 -9.51 -11.67
CA SER A 38 1.45 -9.13 -10.24
C SER A 38 2.56 -9.86 -9.47
N ALA A 39 3.00 -9.29 -8.35
CA ALA A 39 4.00 -9.92 -7.47
C ALA A 39 3.57 -11.32 -7.00
N ARG A 40 2.26 -11.56 -6.82
CA ARG A 40 1.72 -12.88 -6.46
C ARG A 40 1.86 -13.90 -7.58
N ALA A 41 1.68 -13.47 -8.83
CA ALA A 41 1.90 -14.34 -9.99
C ALA A 41 3.38 -14.70 -10.10
N LEU A 42 4.27 -13.70 -10.03
CA LEU A 42 5.73 -13.91 -10.10
C LEU A 42 6.24 -14.83 -8.97
N HIS A 43 5.79 -14.60 -7.73
CA HIS A 43 6.13 -15.44 -6.58
C HIS A 43 5.80 -16.92 -6.83
N LYS A 44 4.61 -17.21 -7.39
CA LYS A 44 4.17 -18.59 -7.65
C LYS A 44 4.82 -19.20 -8.90
N GLN A 45 4.93 -18.45 -9.99
CA GLN A 45 5.40 -18.98 -11.28
C GLN A 45 6.90 -19.23 -11.27
N PHE A 46 7.66 -18.30 -10.69
CA PHE A 46 9.13 -18.35 -10.68
C PHE A 46 9.69 -18.79 -9.33
N GLN A 47 8.83 -19.21 -8.38
CA GLN A 47 9.23 -19.63 -7.04
C GLN A 47 10.16 -18.61 -6.34
N LEU A 48 9.97 -17.32 -6.63
CA LEU A 48 10.78 -16.24 -6.05
C LEU A 48 10.38 -16.02 -4.59
N SER A 49 11.27 -15.43 -3.79
CA SER A 49 10.85 -14.89 -2.49
C SER A 49 9.80 -13.79 -2.69
N TRP A 50 8.90 -13.65 -1.71
CA TRP A 50 7.86 -12.61 -1.77
C TRP A 50 8.45 -11.20 -1.85
N SER A 51 9.56 -10.94 -1.16
CA SER A 51 10.26 -9.65 -1.20
C SER A 51 10.77 -9.32 -2.61
N LEU A 52 11.39 -10.28 -3.27
CA LEU A 52 11.95 -10.10 -4.61
C LEU A 52 10.86 -9.93 -5.67
N ALA A 53 9.77 -10.70 -5.57
CA ALA A 53 8.63 -10.53 -6.47
C ALA A 53 7.97 -9.14 -6.33
N ARG A 54 7.91 -8.59 -5.11
CA ARG A 54 7.45 -7.21 -4.87
C ARG A 54 8.41 -6.18 -5.44
N GLU A 55 9.71 -6.38 -5.25
CA GLU A 55 10.75 -5.48 -5.77
C GLU A 55 10.63 -5.33 -7.29
N ILE A 56 10.52 -6.43 -8.03
CA ILE A 56 10.36 -6.41 -9.50
C ILE A 56 9.19 -5.50 -9.91
N VAL A 57 8.01 -5.69 -9.30
CA VAL A 57 6.82 -4.88 -9.60
C VAL A 57 6.98 -3.42 -9.15
N GLN A 58 7.60 -3.18 -7.99
CA GLN A 58 7.81 -1.84 -7.45
C GLN A 58 8.81 -1.02 -8.27
N THR A 59 9.79 -1.67 -8.89
CA THR A 59 10.77 -1.02 -9.77
C THR A 59 10.25 -0.75 -11.19
N CYS A 60 9.10 -1.30 -11.57
CA CYS A 60 8.51 -1.08 -12.88
C CYS A 60 7.85 0.31 -12.97
N SER A 61 8.38 1.18 -13.83
CA SER A 61 7.88 2.55 -14.03
C SER A 61 6.45 2.60 -14.55
N GLU A 62 6.05 1.66 -15.41
CA GLU A 62 4.68 1.60 -15.95
C GLU A 62 3.68 1.18 -14.87
N CYS A 63 4.05 0.22 -14.00
CA CYS A 63 3.20 -0.18 -12.89
C CYS A 63 3.11 0.89 -11.79
N GLN A 64 4.14 1.72 -11.60
CA GLN A 64 4.13 2.81 -10.62
C GLN A 64 3.04 3.85 -10.93
N GLN A 65 2.73 4.09 -12.19
CA GLN A 65 1.67 5.03 -12.58
C GLN A 65 0.28 4.60 -12.09
N PHE A 66 0.09 3.30 -11.88
CA PHE A 66 -1.15 2.70 -11.36
C PHE A 66 -1.03 2.25 -9.91
N ALA A 67 0.06 2.64 -9.23
CA ALA A 67 0.20 2.34 -7.81
C ALA A 67 -0.95 3.01 -7.04
N PRO A 68 -1.53 2.32 -6.04
CA PRO A 68 -2.56 2.91 -5.22
C PRO A 68 -2.02 4.17 -4.54
N LEU A 69 -2.85 5.22 -4.51
CA LEU A 69 -2.52 6.45 -3.82
C LEU A 69 -2.18 6.12 -2.36
N GLN A 70 -0.95 6.41 -1.97
CA GLN A 70 -0.59 6.43 -0.57
C GLN A 70 -1.15 7.70 0.02
N LEU A 71 -2.22 7.59 0.82
CA LEU A 71 -2.74 8.69 1.60
C LEU A 71 -1.74 9.01 2.71
N VAL A 72 -0.73 9.81 2.38
CA VAL A 72 0.25 10.32 3.32
C VAL A 72 -0.25 11.67 3.82
N GLY A 73 -0.84 11.69 5.01
CA GLY A 73 -1.33 12.90 5.64
C GLY A 73 -2.50 12.65 6.57
N VAL A 74 -2.57 13.44 7.64
CA VAL A 74 -3.73 13.52 8.53
C VAL A 74 -4.16 14.98 8.62
N ASN A 75 -5.44 15.22 8.87
CA ASN A 75 -5.92 16.58 9.12
C ASN A 75 -5.27 17.14 10.39
N PRO A 76 -4.59 18.31 10.33
CA PRO A 76 -4.00 18.94 11.51
C PRO A 76 -5.06 19.21 12.58
N ARG A 77 -4.69 19.02 13.86
CA ARG A 77 -5.53 19.33 15.02
C ARG A 77 -4.76 20.17 16.03
N GLY A 78 -5.48 21.03 16.75
CA GLY A 78 -4.92 21.80 17.85
C GLY A 78 -4.42 20.88 18.96
N LEU A 79 -3.36 21.30 19.65
CA LEU A 79 -2.82 20.70 20.86
C LEU A 79 -3.51 21.23 22.13
N GLN A 80 -4.20 22.38 22.01
CA GLN A 80 -5.01 22.99 23.06
C GLN A 80 -6.25 23.65 22.47
N ALA A 81 -7.24 23.93 23.32
CA ALA A 81 -8.48 24.58 22.91
C ALA A 81 -8.19 25.97 22.33
N LEU A 82 -9.01 26.38 21.35
CA LEU A 82 -8.93 27.67 20.66
C LEU A 82 -7.67 27.86 19.80
N GLN A 83 -6.91 26.79 19.53
CA GLN A 83 -5.67 26.88 18.73
C GLN A 83 -5.91 26.72 17.22
N ILE A 84 -6.70 25.71 16.83
CA ILE A 84 -6.99 25.40 15.42
C ILE A 84 -8.47 25.14 15.28
N TRP A 85 -9.11 25.93 14.42
CA TRP A 85 -10.49 25.77 14.02
C TRP A 85 -10.55 25.32 12.56
N GLN A 86 -11.50 24.44 12.25
CA GLN A 86 -11.85 24.07 10.88
C GLN A 86 -13.21 24.65 10.56
N THR A 87 -13.31 25.37 9.44
CA THR A 87 -14.55 26.01 8.99
C THR A 87 -14.91 25.48 7.61
N ASP A 88 -16.16 25.08 7.44
CA ASP A 88 -16.72 24.67 6.15
C ASP A 88 -18.19 25.10 6.05
N VAL A 89 -18.78 25.00 4.86
CA VAL A 89 -20.18 25.33 4.62
C VAL A 89 -20.95 24.06 4.25
N THR A 90 -22.04 23.79 4.97
CA THR A 90 -22.97 22.72 4.63
C THR A 90 -24.29 23.27 4.11
N HIS A 91 -24.96 22.49 3.26
CA HIS A 91 -26.21 22.89 2.62
C HIS A 91 -27.40 22.16 3.24
N VAL A 92 -28.32 22.91 3.85
CA VAL A 92 -29.55 22.43 4.50
C VAL A 92 -30.76 23.10 3.84
N PRO A 93 -31.38 22.46 2.82
CA PRO A 93 -32.44 23.05 2.00
C PRO A 93 -33.64 23.60 2.78
N GLU A 94 -33.93 23.03 3.94
CA GLU A 94 -35.05 23.39 4.82
C GLU A 94 -35.00 24.86 5.29
N PHE A 95 -33.81 25.47 5.29
CA PHE A 95 -33.62 26.88 5.64
C PHE A 95 -33.81 27.85 4.45
N GLY A 96 -34.25 27.35 3.29
CA GLY A 96 -34.65 28.20 2.17
C GLY A 96 -33.52 29.07 1.65
N ARG A 97 -33.64 30.40 1.76
CA ARG A 97 -32.56 31.32 1.32
C ARG A 97 -31.29 31.19 2.18
N GLN A 98 -31.45 30.80 3.45
CA GLN A 98 -30.36 30.63 4.43
C GLN A 98 -29.86 29.18 4.49
N LYS A 99 -30.06 28.44 3.40
CA LYS A 99 -29.67 27.03 3.26
C LYS A 99 -28.16 26.77 3.37
N TYR A 100 -27.32 27.81 3.31
CA TYR A 100 -25.88 27.69 3.45
C TYR A 100 -25.49 27.98 4.90
N ILE A 101 -25.18 26.93 5.65
CA ILE A 101 -24.78 27.04 7.06
C ILE A 101 -23.27 27.03 7.13
N HIS A 102 -22.69 28.10 7.65
CA HIS A 102 -21.27 28.17 7.99
C HIS A 102 -21.05 27.45 9.31
N VAL A 103 -20.19 26.44 9.33
CA VAL A 103 -19.88 25.64 10.53
C VAL A 103 -18.40 25.74 10.82
N SER A 104 -18.06 26.13 12.05
CA SER A 104 -16.69 26.16 12.57
C SER A 104 -16.57 25.22 13.76
N ILE A 105 -15.57 24.35 13.77
CA ILE A 105 -15.29 23.43 14.88
C ILE A 105 -13.87 23.62 15.41
N ASP A 106 -13.74 23.77 16.72
CA ASP A 106 -12.43 23.71 17.38
C ASP A 106 -11.90 22.27 17.34
N THR A 107 -10.77 22.07 16.67
CA THR A 107 -10.25 20.73 16.39
C THR A 107 -9.72 20.01 17.63
N TYR A 108 -9.50 20.70 18.74
CA TYR A 108 -9.05 20.11 20.01
C TYR A 108 -10.23 19.74 20.93
N SER A 109 -11.05 20.72 21.29
CA SER A 109 -12.16 20.60 22.26
C SER A 109 -13.46 20.06 21.64
N GLY A 110 -13.62 20.16 20.32
CA GLY A 110 -14.86 19.79 19.64
C GLY A 110 -15.99 20.81 19.79
N ALA A 111 -15.71 22.01 20.32
CA ALA A 111 -16.69 23.09 20.37
C ALA A 111 -17.13 23.48 18.95
N LEU A 112 -18.44 23.57 18.72
CA LEU A 112 -19.03 23.82 17.40
C LEU A 112 -19.80 25.14 17.40
N TRP A 113 -19.59 25.92 16.34
CA TRP A 113 -20.30 27.15 16.05
C TRP A 113 -20.93 27.04 14.67
N ALA A 114 -22.22 27.37 14.55
CA ALA A 114 -22.94 27.32 13.29
C ALA A 114 -23.79 28.58 13.09
N THR A 115 -23.72 29.17 11.89
CA THR A 115 -24.50 30.34 11.51
C THR A 115 -25.16 30.13 10.16
N ALA A 116 -26.46 30.43 10.10
CA ALA A 116 -27.21 30.56 8.86
C ALA A 116 -27.30 32.06 8.53
N GLU A 117 -26.90 32.44 7.32
CA GLU A 117 -26.98 33.81 6.80
C GLU A 117 -28.18 33.97 5.86
#